data_AF-A0A1Q5T541-F1
#
_entry.id   AF-A0A1Q5T541-F1
#
_cell.length_a   1.000
_cell.length_b   1.000
_cell.length_c   1.000
_cell.angle_alpha   90.00
_cell.angle_beta   90.00
_cell.angle_gamma   90.00
#
_symmetry.space_group_name_H-M   'P 1'
#
loop_
_entity.id
_entity.type
_entity.pdbx_description
1 polymer ?
#
loop_
_entity_poly.entity_id
_entity_poly.type
_entity_poly.pdbx_seq_one_letter_code
_entity_poly.pdbx_strand_id
1 'polypeptide(L)'
;MKHDHISFKEYTMDNLSLPSNIADLIPRDNMAHVVHEMVERIPMETFLPYYKGGGTSAYHPKMMTKILLYAYTHEQKQKARERLESEEGQARYRQRKTDIESVFGQIKQNRGFRRFVLRGLQKVSIEWGLICAAHNLLKKAARDKQLSLVA
;
A
#
# COMPACT_ATOMS: atom_id res chain seq x y z
N MET A 1 3.54 -39.36 27.33
CA MET A 1 2.24 -38.68 27.36
C MET A 1 2.22 -37.68 26.22
N LYS A 2 1.30 -37.80 25.25
CA LYS A 2 1.15 -36.76 24.20
C LYS A 2 0.49 -35.56 24.87
N HIS A 3 1.23 -34.46 24.99
CA HIS A 3 0.71 -33.22 25.52
C HIS A 3 -0.13 -32.56 24.42
N ASP A 4 -1.44 -32.82 24.41
CA ASP A 4 -2.36 -32.36 23.37
C ASP A 4 -2.87 -30.92 23.59
N HIS A 5 -2.41 -30.24 24.65
CA HIS A 5 -2.80 -28.87 24.95
C HIS A 5 -1.80 -27.87 24.37
N ILE A 6 -2.30 -26.87 23.65
CA ILE A 6 -1.52 -25.72 23.18
C ILE A 6 -1.63 -24.64 24.24
N SER A 7 -0.53 -24.31 24.91
CA SER A 7 -0.46 -23.17 25.82
C SER A 7 0.28 -22.01 25.15
N PHE A 8 -0.31 -20.82 25.20
CA PHE A 8 0.33 -19.59 24.74
C PHE A 8 0.68 -18.71 25.94
N LYS A 9 1.77 -17.96 25.83
CA LYS A 9 2.02 -16.83 26.72
C LYS A 9 0.95 -15.77 26.48
N GLU A 10 0.32 -15.31 27.56
CA GLU A 10 -0.63 -14.20 27.50
C GLU A 10 0.09 -12.98 26.94
N TYR A 11 -0.43 -12.43 25.86
CA TYR A 11 0.14 -11.27 25.18
C TYR A 11 -0.91 -10.19 25.12
N THR A 12 -0.70 -9.17 25.94
CA THR A 12 -1.51 -7.95 25.98
C THR A 12 -0.60 -6.80 25.60
N MET A 13 -0.95 -6.04 24.55
CA MET A 13 -0.22 -4.82 24.21
C MET A 13 -0.56 -3.67 25.17
N ASP A 14 -1.73 -3.74 25.79
CA ASP A 14 -2.26 -2.73 26.71
C ASP A 14 -1.81 -2.95 28.16
N ASN A 15 -0.51 -3.14 28.37
CA ASN A 15 0.01 -3.36 29.71
C ASN A 15 0.15 -2.01 30.44
N LEU A 16 -0.73 -1.75 31.42
CA LEU A 16 -0.74 -0.54 32.24
C LEU A 16 0.47 -0.48 33.19
N SER A 17 1.62 0.00 32.70
CA SER A 17 2.68 0.54 33.56
C SER A 17 3.37 1.70 32.84
N LEU A 18 3.40 2.87 33.48
CA LEU A 18 3.86 4.18 32.97
C LEU A 18 5.08 4.14 32.01
N PRO A 19 5.06 4.86 30.86
CA PRO A 19 3.92 5.56 30.25
C PRO A 19 2.81 4.57 29.94
N SER A 20 1.57 4.94 30.25
CA SER A 20 0.41 4.05 30.47
C SER A 20 0.10 3.05 29.35
N ASN A 21 0.63 3.27 28.14
CA ASN A 21 0.69 2.29 27.07
C ASN A 21 1.89 2.60 26.16
N ILE A 22 2.74 1.60 25.85
CA ILE A 22 3.84 1.78 24.88
C ILE A 22 3.28 2.16 23.50
N ALA A 23 2.05 1.77 23.17
CA ALA A 23 1.37 2.20 21.95
C ALA A 23 1.24 3.73 21.85
N ASP A 24 1.17 4.45 22.97
CA ASP A 24 1.09 5.91 22.98
C ASP A 24 2.43 6.57 22.59
N LEU A 25 3.54 5.86 22.72
CA LEU A 25 4.86 6.32 22.29
C LEU A 25 5.01 6.25 20.76
N ILE A 26 4.19 5.45 20.09
CA ILE A 26 4.26 5.25 18.64
C ILE A 26 3.41 6.32 17.93
N PRO A 27 3.98 7.15 17.04
CA PRO A 27 3.23 8.16 16.29
C PRO A 27 2.00 7.56 15.59
N ARG A 28 0.89 8.30 15.57
CA ARG A 28 -0.39 7.83 15.00
C ARG A 28 -0.31 7.46 13.50
N ASP A 29 0.62 8.06 12.78
CA ASP A 29 0.89 7.79 11.34
C ASP A 29 1.81 6.57 11.10
N ASN A 30 2.23 5.86 12.16
CA ASN A 30 3.14 4.73 12.00
C ASN A 30 2.41 3.49 11.43
N MET A 31 3.07 2.78 10.51
CA MET A 31 2.57 1.52 9.92
C MET A 31 2.30 0.42 10.96
N ALA A 32 2.94 0.47 12.13
CA ALA A 32 2.69 -0.46 13.22
C ALA A 32 1.21 -0.50 13.64
N HIS A 33 0.50 0.64 13.60
CA HIS A 33 -0.93 0.70 13.93
C HIS A 33 -1.78 -0.05 12.89
N VAL A 34 -1.46 0.13 11.60
CA VAL A 34 -2.15 -0.58 10.51
C VAL A 34 -1.93 -2.09 10.62
N VAL A 35 -0.67 -2.51 10.85
CA VAL A 35 -0.31 -3.91 11.06
C VAL A 35 -1.06 -4.49 12.27
N HIS A 36 -1.13 -3.73 13.36
CA HIS A 36 -1.86 -4.13 14.56
C HIS A 36 -3.35 -4.36 14.27
N GLU A 37 -4.04 -3.38 13.68
CA GLU A 37 -5.46 -3.48 13.37
C GLU A 37 -5.75 -4.66 12.42
N MET A 38 -4.90 -4.86 11.41
CA MET A 38 -5.06 -5.95 10.46
C MET A 38 -4.95 -7.31 11.14
N VAL A 39 -3.93 -7.51 11.97
CA VAL A 39 -3.71 -8.80 12.63
C VAL A 39 -4.74 -9.06 13.72
N GLU A 40 -5.26 -8.04 14.40
CA GLU A 40 -6.31 -8.24 15.40
C GLU A 40 -7.63 -8.72 14.82
N ARG A 41 -7.97 -8.30 13.59
CA ARG A 41 -9.15 -8.77 12.87
C ARG A 41 -9.08 -10.25 12.49
N ILE A 42 -7.89 -10.87 12.53
CA ILE A 42 -7.74 -12.28 12.17
C ILE A 42 -8.20 -13.16 13.34
N PRO A 43 -9.18 -14.07 13.11
CA PRO A 43 -9.63 -15.02 14.12
C PRO A 43 -8.49 -15.95 14.57
N MET A 44 -8.42 -16.26 15.87
CA MET A 44 -7.36 -17.11 16.43
C MET A 44 -7.38 -18.52 15.84
N GLU A 45 -8.56 -19.00 15.49
CA GLU A 45 -8.85 -20.30 14.90
C GLU A 45 -8.08 -20.55 13.60
N THR A 46 -7.69 -19.47 12.91
CA THR A 46 -6.87 -19.57 11.68
C THR A 46 -5.45 -20.03 11.99
N PHE A 47 -4.93 -19.73 13.18
CA PHE A 47 -3.56 -20.06 13.55
C PHE A 47 -3.44 -21.45 14.18
N LEU A 48 -4.46 -21.92 14.91
CA LEU A 48 -4.42 -23.17 15.67
C LEU A 48 -4.01 -24.42 14.87
N PRO A 49 -4.43 -24.64 13.60
CA PRO A 49 -4.08 -25.84 12.83
C PRO A 49 -2.57 -26.01 12.60
N TYR A 50 -1.80 -24.93 12.68
CA TYR A 50 -0.36 -24.93 12.44
C TYR A 50 0.45 -25.26 13.70
N TYR A 51 -0.17 -25.25 14.88
CA TYR A 51 0.50 -25.54 16.16
C TYR A 51 0.17 -26.97 16.59
N LYS A 52 1.20 -27.84 16.63
CA LYS A 52 1.05 -29.28 16.92
C LYS A 52 0.81 -29.62 18.42
N GLY A 53 0.72 -28.62 19.29
CA GLY A 53 0.56 -28.81 20.73
C GLY A 53 1.77 -29.42 21.43
N GLY A 54 1.80 -29.28 22.76
CA GLY A 54 2.82 -29.86 23.63
C GLY A 54 4.12 -29.07 23.76
N GLY A 55 4.85 -29.32 24.85
CA GLY A 55 6.10 -28.61 25.17
C GLY A 55 5.87 -27.34 26.00
N THR A 56 6.80 -26.38 25.89
CA THR A 56 6.75 -25.09 26.60
C THR A 56 5.73 -24.14 25.97
N SER A 57 5.22 -23.19 26.76
CA SER A 57 4.25 -22.20 26.27
C SER A 57 4.82 -21.38 25.11
N ALA A 58 4.16 -21.45 23.95
CA ALA A 58 4.56 -20.72 22.76
C ALA A 58 4.20 -19.23 22.86
N TYR A 59 4.88 -18.39 22.09
CA TYR A 59 4.46 -17.00 21.93
C TYR A 59 3.11 -16.93 21.20
N HIS A 60 2.33 -15.89 21.52
CA HIS A 60 1.01 -15.71 20.92
C HIS A 60 1.11 -15.56 19.38
N PRO A 61 0.33 -16.31 18.58
CA PRO A 61 0.46 -16.32 17.12
C PRO A 61 0.29 -14.93 16.50
N LYS A 62 -0.70 -14.15 16.96
CA LYS A 62 -0.89 -12.76 16.51
C LYS A 62 0.33 -11.89 16.75
N MET A 63 1.07 -12.10 17.85
CA MET A 63 2.26 -11.32 18.15
C MET A 63 3.37 -11.63 17.15
N MET A 64 3.61 -12.92 16.89
CA MET A 64 4.57 -13.37 15.87
C MET A 64 4.19 -12.84 14.49
N THR A 65 2.91 -12.91 14.11
CA THR A 65 2.42 -12.37 12.83
C THR A 65 2.63 -10.86 12.73
N LYS A 66 2.38 -10.08 13.79
CA LYS A 66 2.65 -8.64 13.81
C LYS A 66 4.12 -8.34 13.57
N ILE A 67 5.04 -9.05 14.23
CA ILE A 67 6.48 -8.85 14.06
C ILE A 67 6.89 -9.12 12.62
N LEU A 68 6.47 -10.26 12.06
CA LEU A 68 6.81 -10.65 10.69
C LEU A 68 6.26 -9.65 9.67
N LEU A 69 4.99 -9.25 9.82
CA LEU A 69 4.35 -8.32 8.90
C LEU A 69 4.94 -6.92 9.01
N TYR A 70 5.26 -6.46 10.22
CA TYR A 70 5.93 -5.18 10.43
C TYR A 70 7.33 -5.17 9.80
N ALA A 71 8.14 -6.20 10.02
CA ALA A 71 9.46 -6.31 9.41
C ALA A 71 9.39 -6.25 7.87
N TYR A 72 8.47 -7.01 7.27
CA TYR A 72 8.26 -7.00 5.82
C TYR A 72 7.84 -5.62 5.30
N THR A 73 6.82 -5.00 5.91
CA THR A 73 6.33 -3.68 5.47
C THR A 73 7.36 -2.58 5.64
N HIS A 74 8.16 -2.64 6.72
CA HIS A 74 9.26 -1.72 6.96
C HIS A 74 10.33 -1.82 5.86
N GLU A 75 10.74 -3.05 5.51
CA GLU A 75 11.69 -3.30 4.43
C GLU A 75 11.18 -2.78 3.07
N GLN A 76 9.90 -3.01 2.75
CA GLN A 76 9.32 -2.49 1.51
C GLN A 76 9.31 -0.97 1.46
N LYS A 77 8.99 -0.30 2.59
CA LYS A 77 9.02 1.16 2.70
C LYS A 77 10.44 1.71 2.51
N GLN A 78 11.44 1.07 3.10
CA GLN A 78 12.85 1.43 2.92
C GLN A 78 13.28 1.28 1.46
N LYS A 79 13.02 0.14 0.84
CA LYS A 79 13.31 -0.10 -0.58
C LYS A 79 12.62 0.91 -1.50
N ALA A 80 11.38 1.28 -1.22
CA ALA A 80 10.67 2.31 -1.98
C ALA A 80 11.33 3.69 -1.84
N ARG A 81 11.77 4.03 -0.63
CA ARG A 81 12.48 5.28 -0.34
C ARG A 81 13.84 5.34 -1.06
N GLU A 82 14.63 4.28 -0.98
CA GLU A 82 15.93 4.18 -1.68
C GLU A 82 15.78 4.37 -3.19
N ARG A 83 14.75 3.77 -3.80
CA ARG A 83 14.44 3.96 -5.23
C ARG A 83 14.05 5.39 -5.60
N LEU A 84 13.47 6.15 -4.68
CA LEU A 84 13.12 7.56 -4.89
C LEU A 84 14.32 8.48 -4.68
N GLU A 85 15.19 8.13 -3.74
CA GLU A 85 16.41 8.88 -3.42
C GLU A 85 17.54 8.63 -4.44
N SER A 86 17.52 7.51 -5.17
CA SER A 86 18.49 7.19 -6.22
C SER A 86 18.53 8.24 -7.34
N GLU A 87 19.70 8.43 -7.96
CA GLU A 87 19.88 9.39 -9.06
C GLU A 87 18.95 9.09 -10.25
N GLU A 88 18.77 7.81 -10.58
CA GLU A 88 17.82 7.37 -11.60
C GLU A 88 16.37 7.71 -11.22
N GLY A 89 16.00 7.52 -9.95
CA GLY A 89 14.67 7.84 -9.42
C GLY A 89 14.38 9.33 -9.52
N GLN A 90 15.34 10.16 -9.12
CA GLN A 90 15.25 11.61 -9.24
C GLN A 90 15.21 12.06 -10.70
N ALA A 91 16.01 11.46 -11.59
CA ALA A 91 16.00 11.76 -13.01
C ALA A 91 14.64 11.43 -13.65
N ARG A 92 14.07 10.26 -13.34
CA ARG A 92 12.71 9.88 -13.77
C ARG A 92 11.66 10.82 -13.18
N TYR A 93 11.82 11.26 -11.94
CA TYR A 93 10.92 12.24 -11.31
C TYR A 93 10.98 13.60 -12.02
N ARG A 94 12.17 14.07 -12.40
CA ARG A 94 12.36 15.27 -13.24
C ARG A 94 11.69 15.10 -14.61
N GLN A 95 11.88 13.95 -15.26
CA GLN A 95 11.27 13.66 -16.55
C GLN A 95 9.74 13.65 -16.48
N ARG A 96 9.16 13.05 -15.43
CA ARG A 96 7.70 13.02 -15.22
C ARG A 96 7.08 14.42 -15.17
N LYS A 97 7.79 15.41 -14.64
CA LYS A 97 7.33 16.81 -14.63
C LYS A 97 7.13 17.34 -16.05
N THR A 98 8.08 17.07 -16.95
CA THR A 98 7.97 17.45 -18.36
C THR A 98 6.95 16.61 -19.11
N ASP A 99 6.93 15.29 -18.88
CA ASP A 99 6.02 14.37 -19.56
C ASP A 99 4.56 14.71 -19.28
N ILE A 100 4.22 15.05 -18.03
CA ILE A 100 2.84 15.34 -17.65
C ILE A 100 2.36 16.69 -18.23
N GLU A 101 3.25 17.66 -18.40
CA GLU A 101 2.91 18.94 -19.04
C GLU A 101 2.41 18.74 -20.48
N SER A 102 3.03 17.83 -21.23
CA SER A 102 2.59 17.49 -22.59
C SER A 102 1.16 16.92 -22.61
N VAL A 103 0.85 16.03 -21.65
CA VAL A 103 -0.48 15.41 -21.52
C VAL A 103 -1.52 16.48 -21.17
N PHE A 104 -1.23 17.35 -20.20
CA PHE A 104 -2.12 18.46 -19.84
C PHE A 104 -2.29 19.46 -20.99
N GLY A 105 -1.23 19.75 -21.74
CA GLY A 105 -1.29 20.59 -22.95
C GLY A 105 -2.23 20.00 -23.98
N GLN A 106 -2.10 18.71 -24.29
CA GLN A 106 -2.98 18.03 -25.25
C GLN A 106 -4.44 18.03 -24.79
N ILE A 107 -4.71 17.73 -23.53
CA ILE A 107 -6.08 17.69 -23.00
C ILE A 107 -6.70 19.09 -22.97
N LYS A 108 -5.96 20.11 -22.49
CA LYS A 108 -6.51 21.45 -22.26
C LYS A 108 -6.49 22.35 -23.51
N GLN A 109 -5.37 22.39 -24.23
CA GLN A 109 -5.19 23.26 -25.40
C GLN A 109 -5.73 22.57 -26.65
N ASN A 110 -5.25 21.37 -26.98
CA ASN A 110 -5.59 20.73 -28.26
C ASN A 110 -7.02 20.17 -28.29
N ARG A 111 -7.52 19.67 -27.15
CA ARG A 111 -8.88 19.09 -27.05
C ARG A 111 -9.89 20.05 -26.41
N GLY A 112 -9.47 21.25 -26.02
CA GLY A 112 -10.36 22.28 -25.47
C GLY A 112 -10.99 21.94 -24.12
N PHE A 113 -10.52 20.93 -23.38
CA PHE A 113 -11.09 20.57 -22.09
C PHE A 113 -10.66 21.59 -21.01
N ARG A 114 -11.51 22.58 -20.75
CA ARG A 114 -11.25 23.68 -19.80
C ARG A 114 -12.09 23.63 -18.52
N ARG A 115 -13.23 22.96 -18.57
CA ARG A 115 -14.17 22.85 -17.45
C ARG A 115 -14.84 21.50 -17.47
N PHE A 116 -15.11 20.97 -16.28
CA PHE A 116 -16.00 19.82 -16.12
C PHE A 116 -17.43 20.24 -16.44
N VAL A 117 -18.14 19.38 -17.15
CA VAL A 117 -19.55 19.57 -17.48
C VAL A 117 -20.44 19.12 -16.32
N LEU A 118 -20.04 18.05 -15.62
CA LEU A 118 -20.80 17.50 -14.51
C LEU A 118 -20.40 18.14 -13.17
N ARG A 119 -21.31 18.12 -12.20
CA ARG A 119 -21.07 18.60 -10.82
C ARG A 119 -21.18 17.47 -9.81
N GLY A 120 -20.34 17.51 -8.78
CA GLY A 120 -20.24 16.49 -7.72
C GLY A 120 -19.11 15.49 -7.97
N LEU A 121 -18.42 15.08 -6.90
CA LEU A 121 -17.16 14.32 -6.97
C LEU A 121 -17.27 13.02 -7.77
N GLN A 122 -18.35 12.25 -7.55
CA GLN A 122 -18.58 10.99 -8.26
C GLN A 122 -18.72 11.20 -9.78
N LYS A 123 -19.52 12.19 -10.20
CA LYS A 123 -19.76 12.46 -11.61
C LYS A 123 -18.53 13.04 -12.32
N VAL A 124 -17.82 13.95 -11.64
CA VAL A 124 -16.54 14.52 -12.13
C VAL A 124 -15.47 13.43 -12.27
N SER A 125 -15.42 12.47 -11.35
CA SER A 125 -14.47 11.35 -11.43
C SER A 125 -14.71 10.49 -12.68
N ILE A 126 -15.97 10.22 -13.03
CA ILE A 126 -16.33 9.48 -14.25
C ILE A 126 -15.94 10.28 -15.51
N GLU A 127 -16.27 11.58 -15.54
CA GLU A 127 -15.92 12.46 -16.67
C GLU A 127 -14.41 12.52 -16.90
N TRP A 128 -13.64 12.70 -15.81
CA TRP A 128 -12.18 12.66 -15.86
C TRP A 128 -11.66 11.29 -16.34
N GLY A 129 -12.24 10.20 -15.84
CA GLY A 129 -11.90 8.84 -16.24
C GLY A 129 -12.07 8.61 -17.74
N LEU A 130 -13.18 9.07 -18.32
CA LEU A 130 -13.45 8.97 -19.77
C LEU A 130 -12.44 9.76 -20.60
N ILE A 131 -12.09 10.98 -20.17
CA ILE A 131 -11.09 11.81 -20.85
C ILE A 131 -9.71 11.15 -20.82
N CYS A 132 -9.30 10.62 -19.67
CA CYS A 132 -8.05 9.88 -19.52
C CYS A 132 -8.04 8.60 -20.38
N ALA A 133 -9.13 7.84 -20.39
CA ALA A 133 -9.26 6.65 -21.22
C ALA A 133 -9.14 7.00 -22.71
N ALA A 134 -9.86 8.02 -23.18
CA ALA A 134 -9.77 8.50 -24.56
C ALA A 134 -8.34 8.97 -24.90
N HIS A 135 -7.66 9.66 -23.97
CA HIS A 135 -6.26 10.03 -24.15
C HIS A 135 -5.34 8.82 -24.30
N ASN A 136 -5.47 7.82 -23.43
CA ASN A 136 -4.67 6.61 -23.49
C ASN A 136 -4.91 5.79 -24.76
N LEU A 137 -6.17 5.67 -25.20
CA LEU A 137 -6.52 4.99 -26.45
C LEU A 137 -5.92 5.69 -27.67
N LEU A 138 -6.02 7.02 -27.75
CA LEU A 138 -5.42 7.79 -28.84
C LEU A 138 -3.89 7.68 -28.85
N LYS A 139 -3.26 7.68 -27.66
CA LYS A 139 -1.81 7.47 -27.54
C LYS A 139 -1.40 6.07 -27.99
N LYS A 140 -2.22 5.05 -27.67
CA LYS A 140 -2.00 3.68 -28.15
C LYS A 140 -2.14 3.59 -29.68
N ALA A 141 -3.22 4.12 -30.25
CA ALA A 141 -3.45 4.12 -31.69
C ALA A 141 -2.31 4.85 -32.46
N ALA A 142 -1.83 5.98 -31.94
CA ALA A 142 -0.69 6.68 -32.52
C ALA A 142 0.60 5.84 -32.48
N ARG A 143 0.84 5.11 -31.37
CA ARG A 143 1.98 4.20 -31.24
C ARG A 143 1.87 3.02 -32.20
N ASP A 144 0.69 2.41 -32.30
CA ASP A 144 0.45 1.26 -33.19
C ASP A 144 0.67 1.65 -34.66
N LYS A 145 0.20 2.84 -35.06
CA LYS A 145 0.45 3.42 -36.39
C LYS A 145 1.94 3.67 -36.66
N GLN A 146 2.67 4.13 -35.63
CA GLN A 146 4.11 4.36 -35.75
C GLN A 146 4.88 3.03 -35.87
N LEU A 147 4.46 1.99 -35.15
CA LEU A 147 5.02 0.63 -35.28
C LEU A 147 4.79 0.06 -36.69
N SER A 148 3.59 0.22 -37.25
CA SER A 148 3.26 -0.28 -38.59
C SER A 148 3.95 0.46 -39.74
N LEU A 149 4.56 1.62 -39.47
CA LEU A 149 5.34 2.39 -40.46
C LEU A 149 6.84 2.07 -40.40
N VAL A 150 7.30 1.41 -39.34
CA VAL A 150 8.70 1.04 -39.09
C VAL A 150 8.93 -0.46 -39.36
N ALA A 151 7.87 -1.27 -39.33
CA ALA A 151 7.84 -2.66 -39.78
C ALA A 151 7.60 -2.74 -41.29
#